data_AF-A0A3C1Y5V3-F1
#
_entry.id   AF-A0A3C1Y5V3-F1
#
_cell.length_a   1.000
_cell.length_b   1.000
_cell.length_c   1.000
_cell.angle_alpha   90.00
_cell.angle_beta   90.00
_cell.angle_gamma   90.00
#
_symmetry.space_group_name_H-M   'P 1'
#
loop_
_entity.id
_entity.type
_entity.pdbx_description
1 polymer ?
#
loop_
_entity_poly.entity_id
_entity_poly.type
_entity_poly.pdbx_seq_one_letter_code
_entity_poly.pdbx_strand_id
1 'polypeptide(L)'
;MKKITLALSLLAMAASASAANLYIIGDATPYGWSTDEATALLSTAETPAVYTGTIYLKADQNFKFMTVPDWGNTEYGAAPDASLTDGEIALASGTDDNGYGQLRVPEDANYLITVDTETLKATIVKSAYQDTEIKLCSLFMVGSATAGGWSVDEGTPMFQDAEAPYKYTAANVDLAEGSFKIATVIKGGGSFDQKYFYFRSADNDGKMALNQDGDLQWSIAEAAAYDVTANTLTDDLTIAPAGLSAITAVDADTDAPAEYFTLGGVKVVTPSAGLYICRRGDVVSKVVVR
;
A
#
# COMPACT_ATOMS: atom_id res chain seq x y z
N MET A 1 -15.50 -13.36 27.75
CA MET A 1 -15.80 -12.46 26.62
C MET A 1 -15.06 -13.00 25.41
N LYS A 2 -15.78 -13.37 24.35
CA LYS A 2 -15.17 -13.92 23.13
C LYS A 2 -14.50 -12.75 22.40
N LYS A 3 -13.18 -12.81 22.21
CA LYS A 3 -12.44 -11.89 21.34
C LYS A 3 -12.88 -12.22 19.91
N ILE A 4 -13.66 -11.33 19.31
CA ILE A 4 -14.01 -11.42 17.89
C ILE A 4 -12.84 -10.78 17.16
N THR A 5 -11.93 -11.62 16.65
CA THR A 5 -10.91 -11.19 15.72
C THR A 5 -11.59 -11.02 14.37
N LEU A 6 -11.90 -9.79 13.99
CA LEU A 6 -12.39 -9.47 12.65
C LEU A 6 -11.18 -9.49 11.71
N ALA A 7 -10.87 -10.64 11.14
CA ALA A 7 -9.93 -10.74 10.03
C ALA A 7 -10.65 -10.21 8.78
N LEU A 8 -10.45 -8.93 8.48
CA LEU A 8 -10.90 -8.35 7.23
C LEU A 8 -9.91 -8.76 6.14
N SER A 9 -10.13 -9.91 5.52
CA SER A 9 -9.42 -10.29 4.30
C SER A 9 -9.91 -9.40 3.18
N LEU A 10 -9.17 -8.32 2.86
CA LEU A 10 -9.37 -7.57 1.63
C LEU A 10 -9.08 -8.51 0.46
N LEU A 11 -10.13 -8.91 -0.24
CA LEU A 11 -10.01 -9.52 -1.55
C LEU A 11 -9.53 -8.41 -2.49
N ALA A 12 -8.27 -8.47 -2.93
CA ALA A 12 -7.77 -7.60 -3.98
C ALA A 12 -8.48 -7.95 -5.30
N MET A 13 -9.43 -7.12 -5.71
CA MET A 13 -9.97 -7.13 -7.08
C MET A 13 -10.03 -5.71 -7.63
N ALA A 14 -9.40 -5.54 -8.80
CA ALA A 14 -9.54 -4.48 -9.80
C ALA A 14 -9.81 -3.05 -9.28
N ALA A 15 -8.76 -2.39 -8.80
CA ALA A 15 -8.74 -0.95 -8.60
C ALA A 15 -8.56 -0.22 -9.95
N SER A 16 -9.63 -0.04 -10.72
CA SER A 16 -9.76 1.17 -11.56
C SER A 16 -10.15 2.33 -10.62
N ALA A 17 -9.24 2.71 -9.71
CA ALA A 17 -9.58 3.44 -8.50
C ALA A 17 -9.58 4.96 -8.70
N SER A 18 -10.77 5.57 -8.52
CA SER A 18 -10.84 6.89 -7.90
C SER A 18 -10.67 6.68 -6.38
N ALA A 19 -9.41 6.63 -5.91
CA ALA A 19 -9.13 6.76 -4.50
C ALA A 19 -9.20 8.24 -4.14
N ALA A 20 -9.81 8.58 -3.00
CA ALA A 20 -9.74 9.93 -2.47
C ALA A 20 -8.67 9.99 -1.38
N ASN A 21 -8.17 11.20 -1.14
CA ASN A 21 -7.13 11.48 -0.17
C ASN A 21 -7.72 12.17 1.06
N LEU A 22 -7.34 11.70 2.25
CA LEU A 22 -7.53 12.42 3.50
C LEU A 22 -6.16 12.60 4.15
N TYR A 23 -5.72 13.84 4.32
CA TYR A 23 -4.36 14.16 4.73
C TYR A 23 -4.25 14.19 6.25
N ILE A 24 -3.16 13.66 6.80
CA ILE A 24 -2.85 13.74 8.24
C ILE A 24 -1.71 14.72 8.48
N ILE A 25 -1.87 15.57 9.48
CA ILE A 25 -0.93 16.66 9.79
C ILE A 25 -0.93 16.97 11.30
N GLY A 26 0.20 17.44 11.82
CA GLY A 26 0.32 17.96 13.19
C GLY A 26 1.62 17.54 13.88
N ASP A 27 1.87 18.09 15.07
CA ASP A 27 3.08 17.85 15.85
C ASP A 27 3.41 16.37 16.05
N ALA A 28 2.36 15.54 16.22
CA ALA A 28 2.52 14.09 16.41
C ALA A 28 3.07 13.38 15.18
N THR A 29 2.88 13.94 13.98
CA THR A 29 3.25 13.32 12.71
C THR A 29 4.74 13.53 12.39
N PRO A 30 5.34 12.70 11.51
CA PRO A 30 6.75 12.82 11.12
C PRO A 30 7.14 14.17 10.51
N TYR A 31 6.19 14.87 9.88
CA TYR A 31 6.41 16.12 9.14
C TYR A 31 5.72 17.35 9.75
N GLY A 32 5.18 17.22 10.96
CA GLY A 32 4.62 18.35 11.71
C GLY A 32 3.46 19.03 10.97
N TRP A 33 3.50 20.37 10.94
CA TRP A 33 2.49 21.23 10.33
C TRP A 33 2.82 21.65 8.88
N SER A 34 3.69 20.90 8.19
CA SER A 34 4.03 21.15 6.79
C SER A 34 2.94 20.60 5.87
N THR A 35 2.16 21.50 5.25
CA THR A 35 1.15 21.07 4.26
C THR A 35 1.77 20.43 3.01
N ASP A 36 3.00 20.82 2.67
CA ASP A 36 3.70 20.29 1.50
C ASP A 36 4.17 18.84 1.73
N GLU A 37 4.32 18.43 3.00
CA GLU A 37 4.77 17.10 3.42
C GLU A 37 3.66 16.26 4.04
N ALA A 38 2.41 16.72 3.99
CA ALA A 38 1.27 15.98 4.50
C ALA A 38 1.04 14.70 3.69
N THR A 39 1.07 13.56 4.36
CA THR A 39 0.78 12.25 3.75
C THR A 39 -0.71 11.95 3.79
N ALA A 40 -1.19 11.16 2.84
CA ALA A 40 -2.62 10.89 2.67
C ALA A 40 -2.98 9.46 3.11
N LEU A 41 -3.98 9.35 3.97
CA LEU A 41 -4.78 8.14 4.09
C LEU A 41 -5.62 8.02 2.81
N LEU A 42 -5.79 6.79 2.32
CA LEU A 42 -6.47 6.52 1.06
C LEU A 42 -7.81 5.83 1.29
N SER A 43 -8.82 6.21 0.51
CA SER A 43 -10.04 5.44 0.37
C SER A 43 -10.01 4.54 -0.86
N THR A 44 -11.03 3.69 -1.03
CA THR A 44 -11.22 2.90 -2.24
C THR A 44 -12.54 3.25 -2.91
N ALA A 45 -12.72 2.83 -4.17
CA ALA A 45 -13.97 3.05 -4.90
C ALA A 45 -15.18 2.37 -4.20
N GLU A 46 -14.95 1.25 -3.49
CA GLU A 46 -15.97 0.51 -2.74
C GLU A 46 -16.35 1.22 -1.44
N THR A 47 -15.41 1.97 -0.84
CA THR A 47 -15.58 2.64 0.45
C THR A 47 -15.08 4.09 0.39
N PRO A 48 -15.70 4.96 -0.43
CA PRO A 48 -15.14 6.27 -0.77
C PRO A 48 -15.10 7.27 0.41
N ALA A 49 -15.87 7.01 1.48
CA ALA A 49 -15.86 7.80 2.71
C ALA A 49 -14.91 7.25 3.79
N VAL A 50 -14.31 6.07 3.58
CA VAL A 50 -13.46 5.40 4.56
C VAL A 50 -12.00 5.46 4.11
N TYR A 51 -11.17 6.15 4.88
CA TYR A 51 -9.76 6.39 4.59
C TYR A 51 -8.89 5.62 5.56
N THR A 52 -7.89 4.90 5.06
CA THR A 52 -6.99 4.10 5.88
C THR A 52 -5.52 4.41 5.62
N GLY A 53 -4.70 4.26 6.64
CA GLY A 53 -3.24 4.41 6.56
C GLY A 53 -2.57 4.10 7.88
N THR A 54 -1.35 3.59 7.82
CA THR A 54 -0.48 3.41 8.98
C THR A 54 0.60 4.48 8.99
N ILE A 55 0.80 5.12 10.15
CA ILE A 55 1.83 6.14 10.35
C ILE A 55 2.31 6.13 11.79
N TYR A 56 3.57 6.50 12.00
CA TYR A 56 4.11 6.77 13.33
C TYR A 56 3.52 8.06 13.91
N LEU A 57 3.04 8.01 15.14
CA LEU A 57 2.57 9.16 15.90
C LEU A 57 3.28 9.24 17.25
N LYS A 58 3.67 10.46 17.63
CA LYS A 58 4.23 10.76 18.95
C LYS A 58 3.13 10.93 20.00
N ALA A 59 3.35 10.38 21.19
CA ALA A 59 2.49 10.48 22.34
C ALA A 59 2.22 11.92 22.73
N ASP A 60 1.01 12.17 23.23
CA ASP A 60 0.59 13.45 23.84
C ASP A 60 0.71 14.69 22.94
N GLN A 61 0.97 14.51 21.64
CA GLN A 61 1.05 15.56 20.64
C GLN A 61 -0.20 15.57 19.75
N ASN A 62 -0.49 16.73 19.18
CA ASN A 62 -1.71 16.94 18.41
C ASN A 62 -1.52 16.54 16.95
N PHE A 63 -2.59 16.04 16.35
CA PHE A 63 -2.76 15.95 14.90
C PHE A 63 -4.23 16.19 14.53
N LYS A 64 -4.47 16.37 13.24
CA LYS A 64 -5.81 16.50 12.63
C LYS A 64 -5.80 15.87 11.24
N PHE A 65 -6.98 15.78 10.65
CA PHE A 65 -7.15 15.39 9.25
C PHE A 65 -7.62 16.56 8.41
N MET A 66 -7.19 16.64 7.15
CA MET A 66 -7.59 17.69 6.19
C MET A 66 -8.13 17.04 4.92
N THR A 67 -9.17 17.62 4.31
CA THR A 67 -9.67 17.15 2.98
C THR A 67 -8.80 17.62 1.83
N VAL A 68 -8.13 18.76 2.02
CA VAL A 68 -7.16 19.34 1.11
C VAL A 68 -5.96 19.70 1.97
N PRO A 69 -4.71 19.44 1.53
CA PRO A 69 -3.52 19.78 2.31
C PRO A 69 -3.26 21.28 2.18
N ASP A 70 -4.24 22.13 2.45
CA ASP A 70 -4.13 23.59 2.40
C ASP A 70 -5.08 24.21 3.43
N TRP A 71 -4.65 25.32 4.02
CA TRP A 71 -5.37 25.97 5.12
C TRP A 71 -6.71 26.55 4.67
N GLY A 72 -7.66 26.72 5.59
CA GLY A 72 -8.99 27.24 5.29
C GLY A 72 -9.96 26.26 4.63
N ASN A 73 -9.58 24.98 4.48
CA ASN A 73 -10.44 23.91 3.98
C ASN A 73 -11.12 23.14 5.13
N THR A 74 -11.94 22.16 4.78
CA THR A 74 -12.55 21.25 5.76
C THR A 74 -11.48 20.41 6.44
N GLU A 75 -11.54 20.37 7.76
CA GLU A 75 -10.68 19.58 8.63
C GLU A 75 -11.54 18.72 9.55
N TYR A 76 -10.94 17.66 10.09
CA TYR A 76 -11.55 16.82 11.10
C TYR A 76 -10.63 16.68 12.31
N GLY A 77 -11.23 16.84 13.49
CA GLY A 77 -10.60 16.57 14.78
C GLY A 77 -11.57 15.85 15.70
N ALA A 78 -11.27 15.80 17.00
CA ALA A 78 -12.14 15.18 17.99
C ALA A 78 -13.49 15.93 18.06
N ALA A 79 -14.60 15.21 18.19
CA ALA A 79 -15.86 15.85 18.57
C ALA A 79 -15.76 16.48 19.97
N PRO A 80 -16.61 17.47 20.32
CA PRO A 80 -16.66 18.00 21.68
C PRO A 80 -16.78 16.87 22.72
N ASP A 81 -15.94 16.94 23.75
CA ASP A 81 -15.83 15.95 24.84
C ASP A 81 -15.45 14.52 24.42
N ALA A 82 -15.11 14.29 23.14
CA ALA A 82 -14.64 13.00 22.67
C ALA A 82 -13.19 12.74 23.09
N SER A 83 -12.91 11.50 23.46
CA SER A 83 -11.57 11.03 23.79
C SER A 83 -11.36 9.64 23.18
N LEU A 84 -10.12 9.31 22.87
CA LEU A 84 -9.77 8.02 22.29
C LEU A 84 -9.97 6.92 23.34
N THR A 85 -10.98 6.07 23.13
CA THR A 85 -11.33 4.97 24.05
C THR A 85 -11.33 3.67 23.27
N ASP A 86 -10.54 2.69 23.71
CA ASP A 86 -10.38 1.39 23.04
C ASP A 86 -10.05 1.51 21.54
N GLY A 87 -9.31 2.58 21.18
CA GLY A 87 -8.93 2.88 19.81
C GLY A 87 -10.02 3.53 18.97
N GLU A 88 -11.18 3.89 19.52
CA GLU A 88 -12.23 4.60 18.79
C GLU A 88 -12.44 6.02 19.31
N ILE A 89 -12.77 6.95 18.40
CA ILE A 89 -13.10 8.33 18.76
C ILE A 89 -14.12 8.92 17.77
N ALA A 90 -15.07 9.69 18.28
CA ALA A 90 -15.99 10.49 17.47
C ALA A 90 -15.28 11.74 16.94
N LEU A 91 -15.51 12.08 15.68
CA LEU A 91 -14.96 13.24 15.02
C LEU A 91 -15.99 14.36 14.90
N ALA A 92 -15.50 15.59 14.77
CA ALA A 92 -16.26 16.72 14.27
C ALA A 92 -15.51 17.36 13.12
N SER A 93 -16.26 17.99 12.21
CA SER A 93 -15.70 18.78 11.13
C SER A 93 -15.63 20.25 11.49
N GLY A 94 -14.70 20.95 10.86
CA GLY A 94 -14.48 22.37 11.08
C GLY A 94 -13.43 22.94 10.14
N THR A 95 -12.93 24.12 10.46
CA THR A 95 -11.92 24.83 9.68
C THR A 95 -11.07 25.71 10.59
N ASP A 96 -9.76 25.71 10.36
CA ASP A 96 -8.75 26.49 11.07
C ASP A 96 -8.89 26.39 12.60
N ASP A 97 -8.95 25.15 13.10
CA ASP A 97 -9.11 24.81 14.54
C ASP A 97 -10.43 25.27 15.18
N ASN A 98 -11.44 25.58 14.38
CA ASN A 98 -12.79 25.89 14.85
C ASN A 98 -13.77 24.76 14.49
N GLY A 99 -14.52 24.26 15.48
CA GLY A 99 -15.58 23.25 15.27
C GLY A 99 -15.22 21.83 15.73
N TYR A 100 -13.95 21.59 16.08
CA TYR A 100 -13.46 20.31 16.59
C TYR A 100 -12.40 20.52 17.69
N GLY A 101 -12.10 19.46 18.43
CA GLY A 101 -11.05 19.37 19.43
C GLY A 101 -9.81 18.62 18.91
N GLN A 102 -8.78 18.52 19.75
CA GLN A 102 -7.50 17.93 19.38
C GLN A 102 -7.54 16.40 19.39
N LEU A 103 -6.98 15.76 18.35
CA LEU A 103 -6.67 14.33 18.38
C LEU A 103 -5.28 14.12 18.95
N ARG A 104 -5.14 13.10 19.81
CA ARG A 104 -3.87 12.67 20.42
C ARG A 104 -3.84 11.16 20.56
N VAL A 105 -2.64 10.59 20.58
CA VAL A 105 -2.40 9.20 20.94
C VAL A 105 -1.65 9.13 22.28
N PRO A 106 -1.85 8.06 23.08
CA PRO A 106 -1.27 7.97 24.43
C PRO A 106 0.19 7.51 24.43
N GLU A 107 0.70 6.95 23.34
CA GLU A 107 2.02 6.33 23.27
C GLU A 107 2.68 6.60 21.91
N ASP A 108 4.01 6.62 21.90
CA ASP A 108 4.82 6.64 20.70
C ASP A 108 4.70 5.29 19.98
N ALA A 109 4.10 5.25 18.79
CA ALA A 109 3.93 4.01 18.02
C ALA A 109 3.53 4.26 16.57
N ASN A 110 3.66 3.22 15.74
CA ASN A 110 2.91 3.12 14.49
C ASN A 110 1.44 2.84 14.81
N TYR A 111 0.54 3.67 14.29
CA TYR A 111 -0.91 3.47 14.41
C TYR A 111 -1.51 3.16 13.05
N LEU A 112 -2.31 2.10 12.97
CA LEU A 112 -3.25 1.90 11.88
C LEU A 112 -4.47 2.77 12.16
N ILE A 113 -4.73 3.70 11.24
CA ILE A 113 -5.80 4.68 11.33
C ILE A 113 -6.84 4.37 10.27
N THR A 114 -8.12 4.39 10.66
CA THR A 114 -9.26 4.35 9.75
C THR A 114 -10.19 5.51 10.10
N VAL A 115 -10.53 6.34 9.12
CA VAL A 115 -11.43 7.48 9.28
C VAL A 115 -12.62 7.30 8.35
N ASP A 116 -13.82 7.31 8.91
CA ASP A 116 -15.07 7.37 8.17
C ASP A 116 -15.62 8.81 8.23
N THR A 117 -15.59 9.50 7.10
CA THR A 117 -16.02 10.90 6.99
C THR A 117 -17.53 11.06 6.85
N GLU A 118 -18.27 9.98 6.60
CA GLU A 118 -19.75 9.98 6.58
C GLU A 118 -20.30 9.80 8.00
N THR A 119 -19.75 8.86 8.77
CA THR A 119 -20.17 8.64 10.16
C THR A 119 -19.43 9.50 11.18
N LEU A 120 -18.41 10.25 10.72
CA LEU A 120 -17.52 11.08 11.56
C LEU A 120 -16.95 10.28 12.73
N LYS A 121 -16.30 9.16 12.40
CA LYS A 121 -15.65 8.28 13.38
C LYS A 121 -14.25 7.94 12.92
N ALA A 122 -13.31 7.92 13.86
CA ALA A 122 -11.99 7.35 13.63
C ALA A 122 -11.75 6.13 14.52
N THR A 123 -11.06 5.14 13.96
CA THR A 123 -10.42 4.05 14.68
C THR A 123 -8.91 4.22 14.56
N ILE A 124 -8.22 4.33 15.69
CA ILE A 124 -6.78 4.62 15.82
C ILE A 124 -6.21 3.57 16.76
N VAL A 125 -5.64 2.52 16.19
CA VAL A 125 -5.13 1.36 16.93
C VAL A 125 -3.65 1.16 16.65
N LYS A 126 -2.88 0.72 17.64
CA LYS A 126 -1.46 0.39 17.42
C LYS A 126 -1.38 -0.67 16.32
N SER A 127 -0.57 -0.43 15.30
CA SER A 127 -0.28 -1.40 14.24
C SER A 127 0.44 -2.62 14.84
N ALA A 128 0.28 -3.79 14.22
CA ALA A 128 1.08 -4.97 14.55
C ALA A 128 2.58 -4.73 14.26
N TYR A 129 2.90 -3.87 13.29
CA TYR A 129 4.26 -3.52 12.92
C TYR A 129 4.79 -2.32 13.71
N GLN A 130 5.80 -2.53 14.56
CA GLN A 130 6.41 -1.49 15.40
C GLN A 130 7.94 -1.37 15.24
N ASP A 131 8.55 -2.15 14.34
CA ASP A 131 10.01 -2.28 14.27
C ASP A 131 10.71 -1.01 13.75
N THR A 132 10.05 -0.25 12.87
CA THR A 132 10.56 1.00 12.30
C THR A 132 9.43 2.00 12.13
N GLU A 133 9.71 3.28 12.37
CA GLU A 133 8.73 4.36 12.19
C GLU A 133 8.23 4.41 10.74
N ILE A 134 6.92 4.31 10.57
CA ILE A 134 6.28 4.48 9.27
C ILE A 134 6.01 5.96 9.03
N LYS A 135 6.57 6.51 7.94
CA LYS A 135 6.53 7.95 7.69
C LYS A 135 5.48 8.41 6.70
N LEU A 136 5.03 7.51 5.82
CA LEU A 136 4.12 7.82 4.73
C LEU A 136 2.95 6.83 4.77
N CYS A 137 1.72 7.33 4.72
CA CYS A 137 0.51 6.52 4.61
C CYS A 137 0.28 5.98 3.19
N SER A 138 0.85 6.65 2.19
CA SER A 138 0.65 6.35 0.77
C SER A 138 1.83 6.82 -0.09
N LEU A 139 1.90 6.29 -1.31
CA LEU A 139 2.76 6.76 -2.39
C LEU A 139 1.91 6.92 -3.65
N PHE A 140 2.42 7.64 -4.66
CA PHE A 140 1.68 7.90 -5.90
C PHE A 140 2.55 7.74 -7.14
N MET A 141 2.13 6.92 -8.10
CA MET A 141 2.82 6.79 -9.39
C MET A 141 2.43 7.95 -10.31
N VAL A 142 3.43 8.64 -10.86
CA VAL A 142 3.27 9.80 -11.74
C VAL A 142 4.15 9.63 -12.98
N GLY A 143 3.55 9.67 -14.17
CA GLY A 143 4.26 9.67 -15.45
C GLY A 143 3.39 9.27 -16.64
N SER A 144 3.96 9.31 -17.84
CA SER A 144 3.24 9.03 -19.09
C SER A 144 2.65 7.62 -19.18
N ALA A 145 3.16 6.65 -18.41
CA ALA A 145 2.61 5.30 -18.34
C ALA A 145 1.31 5.21 -17.51
N THR A 146 1.05 6.17 -16.61
CA THR A 146 -0.12 6.13 -15.71
C THR A 146 -1.29 6.94 -16.28
N ALA A 147 -2.51 6.63 -15.83
CA ALA A 147 -3.73 7.31 -16.29
C ALA A 147 -3.72 8.84 -16.04
N GLY A 148 -3.13 9.27 -14.91
CA GLY A 148 -2.98 10.68 -14.55
C GLY A 148 -1.85 11.41 -15.29
N GLY A 149 -1.04 10.69 -16.06
CA GLY A 149 0.11 11.27 -16.75
C GLY A 149 1.08 11.93 -15.77
N TRP A 150 1.56 13.12 -16.13
CA TRP A 150 2.42 13.94 -15.27
C TRP A 150 1.67 14.80 -14.26
N SER A 151 0.35 14.63 -14.08
CA SER A 151 -0.35 15.33 -13.00
C SER A 151 -0.11 14.61 -11.66
N VAL A 152 0.53 15.30 -10.71
CA VAL A 152 0.73 14.75 -9.36
C VAL A 152 -0.59 14.65 -8.61
N ASP A 153 -1.50 15.61 -8.82
CA ASP A 153 -2.84 15.61 -8.22
C ASP A 153 -3.69 14.41 -8.68
N GLU A 154 -3.38 13.85 -9.86
CA GLU A 154 -4.00 12.65 -10.44
C GLU A 154 -3.09 11.41 -10.32
N GLY A 155 -2.11 11.45 -9.42
CA GLY A 155 -1.14 10.37 -9.24
C GLY A 155 -1.84 9.05 -8.89
N THR A 156 -1.42 7.96 -9.52
CA THR A 156 -2.03 6.65 -9.26
C THR A 156 -1.65 6.16 -7.85
N PRO A 157 -2.61 5.93 -6.96
CA PRO A 157 -2.34 5.62 -5.56
C PRO A 157 -1.69 4.25 -5.38
N MET A 158 -0.75 4.17 -4.44
CA MET A 158 -0.18 2.93 -3.94
C MET A 158 -0.54 2.76 -2.46
N PHE A 159 -1.21 1.66 -2.13
CA PHE A 159 -1.77 1.38 -0.81
C PHE A 159 -0.80 0.58 0.05
N GLN A 160 -0.72 0.92 1.34
CA GLN A 160 0.06 0.12 2.29
C GLN A 160 -0.50 -1.29 2.45
N ASP A 161 0.39 -2.24 2.67
CA ASP A 161 0.03 -3.51 3.30
C ASP A 161 -0.28 -3.29 4.80
N ALA A 162 -1.34 -3.91 5.29
CA ALA A 162 -1.80 -3.70 6.66
C ALA A 162 -0.84 -4.26 7.73
N GLU A 163 -0.14 -5.34 7.43
CA GLU A 163 0.81 -6.01 8.34
C GLU A 163 2.26 -5.55 8.08
N ALA A 164 2.56 -5.13 6.86
CA ALA A 164 3.86 -4.62 6.42
C ALA A 164 3.72 -3.20 5.82
N PRO A 165 3.40 -2.16 6.62
CA PRO A 165 3.05 -0.82 6.15
C PRO A 165 4.19 -0.04 5.44
N TYR A 166 5.38 -0.61 5.36
CA TYR A 166 6.48 -0.13 4.52
C TYR A 166 6.43 -0.67 3.08
N LYS A 167 5.48 -1.56 2.77
CA LYS A 167 5.18 -2.04 1.42
C LYS A 167 3.94 -1.33 0.89
N TYR A 168 4.06 -0.74 -0.29
CA TYR A 168 3.01 0.01 -0.97
C TYR A 168 2.74 -0.64 -2.31
N THR A 169 1.48 -0.89 -2.65
CA THR A 169 1.10 -1.60 -3.86
C THR A 169 0.04 -0.84 -4.66
N ALA A 170 0.29 -0.66 -5.95
CA ALA A 170 -0.75 -0.42 -6.95
C ALA A 170 -1.02 -1.75 -7.65
N ALA A 171 -2.11 -2.43 -7.25
CA ALA A 171 -2.45 -3.75 -7.76
C ALA A 171 -3.37 -3.64 -8.98
N ASN A 172 -3.11 -4.48 -9.98
CA ASN A 172 -3.90 -4.54 -11.22
C ASN A 172 -4.12 -3.15 -11.85
N VAL A 173 -3.07 -2.33 -11.90
CA VAL A 173 -3.08 -1.01 -12.51
C VAL A 173 -2.82 -1.14 -14.02
N ASP A 174 -3.68 -0.54 -14.84
CA ASP A 174 -3.44 -0.44 -16.28
C ASP A 174 -2.34 0.59 -16.55
N LEU A 175 -1.23 0.15 -17.11
CA LEU A 175 -0.12 1.01 -17.53
C LEU A 175 0.01 0.98 -19.05
N ALA A 176 0.24 2.14 -19.65
CA ALA A 176 0.57 2.29 -21.07
C ALA A 176 2.08 2.21 -21.29
N GLU A 177 2.50 2.04 -22.56
CA GLU A 177 3.90 2.27 -22.93
C GLU A 177 4.31 3.69 -22.54
N GLY A 178 5.41 3.82 -21.79
CA GLY A 178 5.82 5.11 -21.24
C GLY A 178 6.73 4.95 -20.03
N SER A 179 6.71 5.94 -19.15
CA SER A 179 7.52 5.93 -17.93
C SER A 179 6.77 6.50 -16.73
N PHE A 180 7.26 6.20 -15.54
CA PHE A 180 6.77 6.78 -14.29
C PHE A 180 7.87 6.91 -13.25
N LYS A 181 7.61 7.76 -12.26
CA LYS A 181 8.29 7.86 -10.97
C LYS A 181 7.26 7.83 -9.84
N ILE A 182 7.72 7.79 -8.59
CA ILE A 182 6.82 7.65 -7.44
C ILE A 182 6.95 8.88 -6.54
N ALA A 183 5.88 9.66 -6.42
CA ALA A 183 5.78 10.76 -5.48
C ALA A 183 5.49 10.27 -4.06
N THR A 184 6.07 10.91 -3.05
CA THR A 184 5.84 10.59 -1.63
C THR A 184 4.63 11.31 -1.04
N VAL A 185 4.25 12.44 -1.64
CA VAL A 185 3.16 13.32 -1.20
C VAL A 185 2.60 14.09 -2.40
N ILE A 186 1.32 14.48 -2.34
CA ILE A 186 0.65 15.19 -3.44
C ILE A 186 1.11 16.65 -3.54
N LYS A 187 0.87 17.46 -2.48
CA LYS A 187 1.12 18.91 -2.53
C LYS A 187 2.57 19.26 -2.81
N GLY A 188 3.50 18.76 -1.99
CA GLY A 188 4.93 18.97 -2.23
C GLY A 188 5.38 18.40 -3.56
N GLY A 189 4.88 17.21 -3.93
CA GLY A 189 5.19 16.55 -5.20
C GLY A 189 4.84 17.39 -6.42
N GLY A 190 3.78 18.22 -6.36
CA GLY A 190 3.39 19.15 -7.41
C GLY A 190 4.47 20.17 -7.81
N SER A 191 5.48 20.39 -6.96
CA SER A 191 6.66 21.21 -7.28
C SER A 191 7.67 20.54 -8.21
N PHE A 192 7.58 19.22 -8.38
CA PHE A 192 8.59 18.38 -9.04
C PHE A 192 9.99 18.44 -8.42
N ASP A 193 10.13 18.97 -7.21
CA ASP A 193 11.37 18.88 -6.44
C ASP A 193 11.67 17.40 -6.13
N GLN A 194 12.87 16.96 -6.53
CA GLN A 194 13.35 15.59 -6.37
C GLN A 194 13.22 15.04 -4.95
N LYS A 195 13.23 15.90 -3.91
CA LYS A 195 13.07 15.45 -2.52
C LYS A 195 11.74 14.73 -2.24
N TYR A 196 10.73 14.94 -3.10
CA TYR A 196 9.42 14.31 -2.99
C TYR A 196 9.25 13.08 -3.90
N PHE A 197 10.31 12.63 -4.57
CA PHE A 197 10.20 11.53 -5.54
C PHE A 197 11.24 10.43 -5.29
N TYR A 198 10.74 9.19 -5.33
CA TYR A 198 11.57 8.02 -5.58
C TYR A 198 11.81 7.84 -7.08
N PHE A 199 13.05 7.54 -7.41
CA PHE A 199 13.56 7.24 -8.74
C PHE A 199 14.14 5.84 -8.77
N ARG A 200 14.34 5.27 -9.96
CA ARG A 200 15.18 4.08 -10.14
C ARG A 200 16.58 4.42 -9.66
N SER A 201 17.14 3.59 -8.78
CA SER A 201 18.48 3.84 -8.24
C SER A 201 19.53 3.77 -9.36
N ALA A 202 20.43 4.74 -9.38
CA ALA A 202 21.57 4.77 -10.33
C ALA A 202 22.57 3.63 -10.07
N ASP A 203 22.61 3.12 -8.84
CA ASP A 203 23.54 2.07 -8.41
C ASP A 203 22.96 0.66 -8.58
N ASN A 204 21.62 0.54 -8.64
CA ASN A 204 20.94 -0.74 -8.76
C ASN A 204 19.54 -0.56 -9.39
N ASP A 205 19.36 -1.01 -10.62
CA ASP A 205 18.10 -0.88 -11.36
C ASP A 205 16.90 -1.59 -10.70
N GLY A 206 17.12 -2.53 -9.76
CA GLY A 206 16.08 -3.19 -8.96
C GLY A 206 15.68 -2.42 -7.69
N LYS A 207 16.33 -1.29 -7.40
CA LYS A 207 16.10 -0.48 -6.22
C LYS A 207 15.52 0.88 -6.56
N MET A 208 14.91 1.52 -5.57
CA MET A 208 14.50 2.92 -5.61
C MET A 208 15.47 3.80 -4.80
N ALA A 209 15.52 5.08 -5.14
CA ALA A 209 16.30 6.09 -4.45
C ALA A 209 15.48 7.38 -4.31
N LEU A 210 15.27 7.83 -3.08
CA LEU A 210 14.62 9.11 -2.79
C LEU A 210 15.60 10.26 -3.05
N ASN A 211 15.10 11.38 -3.59
CA ASN A 211 15.92 12.60 -3.76
C ASN A 211 17.18 12.38 -4.60
N GLN A 212 17.09 11.52 -5.60
CA GLN A 212 18.22 11.21 -6.49
C GLN A 212 18.24 12.14 -7.70
N ASP A 213 19.43 12.60 -8.07
CA ASP A 213 19.66 13.37 -9.27
C ASP A 213 19.40 12.54 -10.55
N GLY A 214 19.13 13.23 -11.65
CA GLY A 214 19.06 12.64 -12.99
C GLY A 214 17.68 12.15 -13.42
N ASP A 215 16.65 12.28 -12.58
CA ASP A 215 15.24 11.95 -12.92
C ASP A 215 15.12 10.53 -13.51
N LEU A 216 15.80 9.55 -12.88
CA LEU A 216 15.85 8.18 -13.39
C LEU A 216 14.50 7.48 -13.18
N GLN A 217 13.68 7.44 -14.22
CA GLN A 217 12.34 6.86 -14.20
C GLN A 217 12.36 5.35 -14.49
N TRP A 218 11.26 4.66 -14.16
CA TRP A 218 10.97 3.31 -14.64
C TRP A 218 10.22 3.37 -15.96
N SER A 219 10.49 2.43 -16.87
CA SER A 219 9.85 2.36 -18.18
C SER A 219 8.93 1.15 -18.27
N ILE A 220 7.75 1.35 -18.87
CA ILE A 220 6.80 0.31 -19.24
C ILE A 220 6.90 0.14 -20.75
N ALA A 221 7.24 -1.07 -21.18
CA ALA A 221 7.48 -1.38 -22.59
C ALA A 221 6.23 -1.86 -23.32
N GLU A 222 5.26 -2.43 -22.61
CA GLU A 222 4.04 -2.98 -23.19
C GLU A 222 2.84 -2.57 -22.36
N ALA A 223 1.78 -2.12 -23.03
CA ALA A 223 0.58 -1.72 -22.33
C ALA A 223 -0.15 -2.95 -21.79
N ALA A 224 -0.33 -3.02 -20.47
CA ALA A 224 -0.98 -4.13 -19.78
C ALA A 224 -1.37 -3.72 -18.36
N ALA A 225 -2.08 -4.60 -17.66
CA ALA A 225 -2.27 -4.49 -16.22
C ALA A 225 -1.01 -4.98 -15.48
N TYR A 226 -0.58 -4.25 -14.46
CA TYR A 226 0.58 -4.56 -13.63
C TYR A 226 0.25 -4.54 -12.14
N ASP A 227 0.99 -5.32 -11.36
CA ASP A 227 1.17 -5.14 -9.93
C ASP A 227 2.51 -4.43 -9.71
N VAL A 228 2.46 -3.22 -9.15
CA VAL A 228 3.65 -2.43 -8.79
C VAL A 228 3.76 -2.37 -7.28
N THR A 229 4.88 -2.81 -6.72
CA THR A 229 5.12 -2.85 -5.28
C THR A 229 6.42 -2.14 -4.91
N ALA A 230 6.33 -1.10 -4.09
CA ALA A 230 7.48 -0.40 -3.49
C ALA A 230 7.67 -0.83 -2.04
N ASN A 231 8.91 -1.08 -1.62
CA ASN A 231 9.25 -1.42 -0.24
C ASN A 231 10.23 -0.38 0.32
N THR A 232 9.75 0.55 1.14
CA THR A 232 10.56 1.67 1.68
C THR A 232 11.52 1.26 2.79
N LEU A 233 11.49 0.00 3.25
CA LEU A 233 12.45 -0.52 4.21
C LEU A 233 13.70 -1.09 3.50
N THR A 234 13.51 -1.72 2.35
CA THR A 234 14.61 -2.35 1.59
C THR A 234 14.95 -1.59 0.32
N ASP A 235 14.21 -0.55 -0.01
CA ASP A 235 14.26 0.20 -1.27
C ASP A 235 14.01 -0.68 -2.51
N ASP A 236 13.30 -1.80 -2.39
CA ASP A 236 12.95 -2.63 -3.56
C ASP A 236 11.76 -2.03 -4.31
N LEU A 237 11.80 -2.09 -5.66
CA LEU A 237 10.62 -1.89 -6.50
C LEU A 237 10.40 -3.13 -7.38
N THR A 238 9.19 -3.70 -7.32
CA THR A 238 8.75 -4.76 -8.24
C THR A 238 7.71 -4.20 -9.20
N ILE A 239 7.83 -4.54 -10.48
CA ILE A 239 6.84 -4.28 -11.53
C ILE A 239 6.60 -5.62 -12.23
N ALA A 240 5.41 -6.20 -12.05
CA ALA A 240 5.06 -7.51 -12.61
C ALA A 240 3.71 -7.44 -13.33
N PRO A 241 3.48 -8.18 -14.43
CA PRO A 241 2.16 -8.25 -15.04
C PRO A 241 1.12 -8.78 -14.03
N ALA A 242 -0.03 -8.13 -13.95
CA ALA A 242 -1.09 -8.50 -13.03
C ALA A 242 -1.65 -9.90 -13.35
N GLY A 243 -2.06 -10.63 -12.32
CA GLY A 243 -2.62 -11.99 -12.48
C GLY A 243 -1.61 -13.09 -12.81
N LEU A 244 -0.34 -12.74 -13.04
CA LEU A 244 0.77 -13.69 -12.94
C LEU A 244 1.21 -13.74 -11.47
N SER A 245 0.49 -14.51 -10.65
CA SER A 245 1.08 -14.98 -9.40
C SER A 245 2.30 -15.81 -9.79
N ALA A 246 3.50 -15.22 -9.71
CA ALA A 246 4.70 -16.03 -9.63
C ALA A 246 4.44 -17.07 -8.53
N ILE A 247 4.55 -18.35 -8.87
CA ILE A 247 4.50 -19.42 -7.87
C ILE A 247 5.68 -19.14 -6.93
N THR A 248 5.41 -18.47 -5.81
CA THR A 248 6.43 -18.02 -4.85
C THR A 248 7.00 -19.20 -4.05
N ALA A 249 6.24 -20.29 -3.97
CA ALA A 249 6.72 -21.60 -3.55
C ALA A 249 5.77 -22.68 -4.08
N VAL A 250 6.31 -23.81 -4.53
CA VAL A 250 5.58 -25.07 -4.50
C VAL A 250 5.91 -25.64 -3.13
N ASP A 251 4.92 -25.80 -2.24
CA ASP A 251 5.15 -26.50 -0.97
C ASP A 251 5.75 -27.87 -1.29
N ALA A 252 6.96 -28.12 -0.77
CA ALA A 252 7.62 -29.41 -0.85
C ALA A 252 6.91 -30.36 0.13
N ASP A 253 5.73 -30.84 -0.27
CA ASP A 253 5.09 -31.96 0.40
C ASP A 253 5.86 -33.23 0.04
N THR A 254 6.81 -33.60 0.88
CA THR A 254 7.62 -34.82 0.73
C THR A 254 6.78 -36.10 0.83
N ASP A 255 5.54 -36.01 1.32
CA ASP A 255 4.59 -37.12 1.45
C ASP A 255 3.49 -37.12 0.37
N ALA A 256 3.58 -36.22 -0.61
CA ALA A 256 2.63 -36.16 -1.70
C ALA A 256 2.54 -37.48 -2.48
N PRO A 257 1.33 -37.95 -2.83
CA PRO A 257 1.14 -39.17 -3.59
C PRO A 257 1.79 -39.06 -4.98
N ALA A 258 2.31 -40.19 -5.48
CA ALA A 258 2.94 -40.23 -6.80
C ALA A 258 1.90 -40.03 -7.91
N GLU A 259 2.10 -39.00 -8.72
CA GLU A 259 1.35 -38.76 -9.95
C GLU A 259 2.21 -39.13 -11.16
N TYR A 260 1.66 -39.94 -12.08
CA TYR A 260 2.36 -40.40 -13.27
C TYR A 260 1.87 -39.67 -14.52
N PHE A 261 2.80 -39.35 -15.40
CA PHE A 261 2.52 -38.72 -16.69
C PHE A 261 3.30 -39.44 -17.79
N THR A 262 2.74 -39.50 -19.00
CA THR A 262 3.50 -39.89 -20.18
C THR A 262 4.61 -38.87 -20.44
N LEU A 263 5.60 -39.22 -21.28
CA LEU A 263 6.64 -38.26 -21.69
C LEU A 263 6.08 -37.03 -22.43
N GLY A 264 4.85 -37.12 -22.95
CA GLY A 264 4.12 -36.01 -23.56
C GLY A 264 3.29 -35.19 -22.56
N GLY A 265 3.41 -35.44 -21.24
CA GLY A 265 2.75 -34.66 -20.20
C GLY A 265 1.29 -35.03 -19.91
N VAL A 266 0.78 -36.14 -20.45
CA VAL A 266 -0.60 -36.60 -20.19
C VAL A 266 -0.64 -37.39 -18.89
N LYS A 267 -1.53 -37.03 -17.97
CA LYS A 267 -1.70 -37.72 -16.67
C LYS A 267 -2.20 -39.15 -16.86
N VAL A 268 -1.60 -40.08 -16.12
CA VAL A 268 -1.86 -41.52 -16.16
C VAL A 268 -2.31 -41.98 -14.78
N VAL A 269 -3.57 -42.40 -14.68
CA VAL A 269 -4.18 -42.79 -13.39
C VAL A 269 -3.73 -44.19 -12.94
N THR A 270 -3.52 -45.10 -13.89
CA THR A 270 -3.08 -46.48 -13.63
C THR A 270 -1.91 -46.81 -14.56
N PRO A 271 -0.65 -46.55 -14.18
CA PRO A 271 0.50 -46.83 -15.02
C PRO A 271 0.71 -48.34 -15.18
N SER A 272 0.89 -48.79 -16.42
CA SER A 272 1.38 -50.12 -16.76
C SER A 272 2.92 -50.15 -16.76
N ALA A 273 3.55 -51.30 -16.99
CA ALA A 273 5.00 -51.36 -17.17
C ALA A 273 5.45 -50.42 -18.31
N GLY A 274 6.41 -49.54 -18.05
CA GLY A 274 6.83 -48.50 -19.00
C GLY A 274 7.60 -47.33 -18.37
N LEU A 275 7.98 -46.36 -19.21
CA LEU A 275 8.70 -45.15 -18.80
C LEU A 275 7.73 -43.99 -18.61
N TYR A 276 7.80 -43.32 -17.46
CA TYR A 276 6.92 -42.22 -17.07
C TYR A 276 7.69 -41.05 -16.44
N ILE A 277 7.05 -39.88 -16.43
CA ILE A 277 7.39 -38.80 -15.51
C ILE A 277 6.59 -39.02 -14.22
N CYS A 278 7.26 -39.08 -13.09
CA CYS A 278 6.65 -39.17 -11.77
C CYS A 278 6.84 -37.85 -11.03
N ARG A 279 5.74 -37.27 -10.57
CA ARG A 279 5.71 -36.10 -9.72
C ARG A 279 5.32 -36.52 -8.30
N ARG A 280 6.06 -36.04 -7.30
CA ARG A 280 5.73 -36.10 -5.87
C ARG A 280 5.98 -34.72 -5.29
N GLY A 281 4.90 -33.99 -5.00
CA GLY A 281 5.00 -32.61 -4.53
C GLY A 281 5.63 -31.72 -5.59
N ASP A 282 6.79 -31.16 -5.26
CA ASP A 282 7.65 -30.33 -6.11
C ASP A 282 8.74 -31.12 -6.86
N VAL A 283 8.96 -32.40 -6.52
CA VAL A 283 9.97 -33.24 -7.16
C VAL A 283 9.40 -33.92 -8.40
N VAL A 284 10.11 -33.79 -9.52
CA VAL A 284 9.81 -34.47 -10.79
C VAL A 284 10.97 -35.35 -11.19
N SER A 285 10.70 -36.63 -11.50
CA SER A 285 11.71 -37.60 -11.91
C SER A 285 11.23 -38.47 -13.07
N LYS A 286 12.17 -38.97 -13.88
CA LYS A 286 11.89 -40.04 -14.86
C LYS A 286 11.98 -41.38 -14.15
N VAL A 287 10.92 -42.18 -14.23
CA VAL A 287 10.86 -43.49 -13.59
C VAL A 287 10.45 -44.58 -14.57
N VAL A 288 10.95 -45.79 -14.34
CA VAL A 288 10.47 -46.99 -15.03
C VAL A 288 9.54 -47.72 -14.06
N VAL A 289 8.26 -47.79 -14.40
CA VAL A 289 7.29 -48.65 -13.73
C VAL A 289 7.50 -50.07 -14.27
N ARG A 290 7.70 -51.03 -13.36
CA ARG A 290 7.93 -52.44 -13.69
C ARG A 290 6.69 -53.27 -13.42
#